data_AF-A0A5B0VYS8-F1
#
_entry.id   AF-A0A5B0VYS8-F1
#
_cell.length_a   1.000
_cell.length_b   1.000
_cell.length_c   1.000
_cell.angle_alpha   90.00
_cell.angle_beta   90.00
_cell.angle_gamma   90.00
#
_symmetry.space_group_name_H-M   'P 1'
#
loop_
_entity.id
_entity.type
_entity.pdbx_description
1 polymer ?
#
loop_
_entity_poly.entity_id
_entity_poly.type
_entity_poly.pdbx_seq_one_letter_code
_entity_poly.pdbx_strand_id
1 'polypeptide(L)'
;MNKVGIGIIGCGNISGAYLTAMKSFPILDIKGVADLNRELAEAKAAEFGLKAVDIATLLADPSIEIIVNLTIPKAHVAVGLQALDAGKHTYSEKPLGINFAEGKTLADAAAAKGLRIGAAPDTFLGGGHQTARAIIDEGAIGIPVGGTATFMCPGHERWHPNPVFYYEVGGGPMLDMGPYYITDLVNLLGPVSQVAGFAVTPRKERIITSEPRNGEYILVHVPTHVAGVMAFANGAVVQIGMSFDVAGHKHVPLEVYGTEGTLIVPDPNRFGGPVEFLKKGGEFAEREITAPYADGNYRSLGVADMAHAIRSNRPHRANGSLALHVLEVMEAFQAASDSGRTVTITTQTERPAPLSESLVDGQIGR
;
A
#
# COMPACT_ATOMS: atom_id res chain seq x y z
N MET A 1 22.51 -12.10 -12.56
CA MET A 1 22.45 -11.21 -11.38
C MET A 1 22.33 -12.09 -10.14
N ASN A 2 23.04 -11.79 -9.05
CA ASN A 2 22.95 -12.62 -7.83
C ASN A 2 21.56 -12.43 -7.21
N LYS A 3 20.84 -13.52 -6.97
CA LYS A 3 19.54 -13.50 -6.29
C LYS A 3 19.67 -12.90 -4.89
N VAL A 4 18.56 -12.37 -4.37
CA VAL A 4 18.44 -11.80 -3.03
C VAL A 4 17.73 -12.82 -2.15
N GLY A 5 18.35 -13.19 -1.03
CA GLY A 5 17.74 -14.12 -0.08
C GLY A 5 16.61 -13.48 0.70
N ILE A 6 15.44 -14.14 0.73
CA ILE A 6 14.22 -13.64 1.35
C ILE A 6 13.82 -14.54 2.52
N GLY A 7 13.61 -13.94 3.68
CA GLY A 7 12.90 -14.57 4.81
C GLY A 7 11.51 -13.96 4.94
N ILE A 8 10.50 -14.79 5.23
CA ILE A 8 9.12 -14.31 5.40
C ILE A 8 8.68 -14.53 6.84
N ILE A 9 8.19 -13.47 7.49
CA ILE A 9 7.61 -13.54 8.84
C ILE A 9 6.13 -13.17 8.75
N GLY A 10 5.26 -14.08 9.15
CA GLY A 10 3.81 -13.97 9.00
C GLY A 10 3.28 -14.85 7.86
N CYS A 11 2.58 -15.92 8.24
CA CYS A 11 2.01 -16.94 7.34
C CYS A 11 0.48 -16.88 7.30
N GLY A 12 -0.11 -15.72 7.61
CA GLY A 12 -1.55 -15.46 7.52
C GLY A 12 -2.08 -15.38 6.09
N ASN A 13 -3.34 -14.96 5.94
CA ASN A 13 -4.07 -15.00 4.66
C ASN A 13 -3.34 -14.36 3.47
N ILE A 14 -2.65 -13.23 3.69
CA ILE A 14 -1.99 -12.48 2.62
C ILE A 14 -0.71 -13.16 2.11
N SER A 15 -0.08 -14.02 2.92
CA SER A 15 1.19 -14.69 2.58
C SER A 15 1.12 -15.51 1.30
N GLY A 16 -0.03 -16.13 1.01
CA GLY A 16 -0.23 -16.90 -0.21
C GLY A 16 -0.13 -16.05 -1.49
N ALA A 17 -0.63 -14.81 -1.45
CA ALA A 17 -0.52 -13.88 -2.57
C ALA A 17 0.96 -13.49 -2.80
N TYR A 18 1.70 -13.22 -1.73
CA TYR A 18 3.14 -12.93 -1.81
C TYR A 18 3.92 -14.10 -2.39
N LEU A 19 3.79 -15.28 -1.80
CA LEU A 19 4.51 -16.48 -2.22
C LEU A 19 4.17 -16.90 -3.66
N THR A 20 2.93 -16.67 -4.10
CA THR A 20 2.53 -16.91 -5.49
C THR A 20 3.18 -15.92 -6.44
N ALA A 21 3.11 -14.63 -6.13
CA ALA A 21 3.69 -13.57 -6.96
C ALA A 21 5.23 -13.66 -7.04
N MET A 22 5.91 -14.06 -5.96
CA MET A 22 7.37 -14.24 -5.93
C MET A 22 7.88 -15.22 -7.00
N LYS A 23 7.06 -16.18 -7.44
CA LYS A 23 7.41 -17.13 -8.51
C LYS A 23 7.69 -16.41 -9.85
N SER A 24 7.10 -15.24 -10.05
CA SER A 24 7.28 -14.40 -11.25
C SER A 24 8.53 -13.52 -11.19
N PHE A 25 9.29 -13.54 -10.09
CA PHE A 25 10.43 -12.65 -9.87
C PHE A 25 11.72 -13.45 -9.58
N PRO A 26 12.49 -13.84 -10.62
CA PRO A 26 13.67 -14.69 -10.47
C PRO A 26 14.79 -14.13 -9.58
N ILE A 27 14.79 -12.81 -9.32
CA ILE A 27 15.71 -12.15 -8.40
C ILE A 27 15.48 -12.57 -6.94
N LEU A 28 14.29 -13.06 -6.58
CA LEU A 28 13.91 -13.43 -5.22
C LEU A 28 14.22 -14.91 -4.96
N ASP A 29 14.89 -15.19 -3.85
CA ASP A 29 15.28 -16.53 -3.43
C ASP A 29 14.79 -16.79 -1.99
N ILE A 30 13.63 -17.43 -1.88
CA ILE A 30 12.96 -17.65 -0.59
C ILE A 30 13.70 -18.73 0.20
N LYS A 31 14.23 -18.34 1.37
CA LYS A 31 15.02 -19.23 2.25
C LYS A 31 14.18 -19.95 3.29
N GLY A 32 13.10 -19.33 3.73
CA GLY A 32 12.18 -19.92 4.69
C GLY A 32 11.04 -18.98 5.07
N VAL A 33 10.08 -19.56 5.76
CA VAL A 33 8.92 -18.87 6.34
C VAL A 33 8.87 -19.13 7.84
N ALA A 34 8.39 -18.13 8.58
CA ALA A 34 8.19 -18.22 10.02
C ALA A 34 6.86 -17.57 10.41
N ASP A 35 6.29 -18.05 11.50
CA ASP A 35 5.12 -17.48 12.15
C ASP A 35 5.19 -17.82 13.65
N LEU A 36 4.57 -17.00 14.50
CA LEU A 36 4.41 -17.32 15.92
C LEU A 36 3.53 -18.56 16.11
N ASN A 37 2.55 -18.75 15.22
CA ASN A 37 1.82 -19.99 15.11
C ASN A 37 2.58 -20.96 14.18
N ARG A 38 3.30 -21.89 14.80
CA ARG A 38 4.07 -22.94 14.14
C ARG A 38 3.26 -23.69 13.06
N GLU A 39 2.00 -24.00 13.33
CA GLU A 39 1.15 -24.76 12.41
C GLU A 39 0.88 -23.99 11.11
N LEU A 40 0.70 -22.66 11.20
CA LEU A 40 0.54 -21.82 10.01
C LEU A 40 1.82 -21.79 9.18
N ALA A 41 2.99 -21.69 9.82
CA ALA A 41 4.27 -21.71 9.12
C ALA A 41 4.50 -23.06 8.43
N GLU A 42 4.22 -24.17 9.09
CA GLU A 42 4.38 -25.53 8.55
C GLU A 42 3.41 -25.79 7.39
N ALA A 43 2.14 -25.41 7.54
CA ALA A 43 1.15 -25.53 6.47
C ALA A 43 1.56 -24.70 5.24
N LYS A 44 1.98 -23.44 5.45
CA LYS A 44 2.40 -22.54 4.36
C LYS A 44 3.68 -23.04 3.68
N ALA A 45 4.63 -23.53 4.46
CA ALA A 45 5.85 -24.13 3.93
C ALA A 45 5.56 -25.35 3.06
N ALA A 46 4.68 -26.25 3.52
CA ALA A 46 4.27 -27.43 2.75
C ALA A 46 3.57 -27.05 1.43
N GLU A 47 2.67 -26.07 1.47
CA GLU A 47 1.92 -25.58 0.29
C GLU A 47 2.85 -25.07 -0.83
N PHE A 48 3.96 -24.42 -0.46
CA PHE A 48 4.88 -23.77 -1.41
C PHE A 48 6.21 -24.50 -1.59
N GLY A 49 6.43 -25.65 -0.94
CA GLY A 49 7.68 -26.41 -1.00
C GLY A 49 8.87 -25.68 -0.34
N LEU A 50 8.61 -24.94 0.73
CA LEU A 50 9.58 -24.15 1.50
C LEU A 50 9.90 -24.81 2.84
N LYS A 51 10.77 -24.17 3.62
CA LYS A 51 11.09 -24.60 4.99
C LYS A 51 10.39 -23.69 6.01
N ALA A 52 9.66 -24.29 6.94
CA ALA A 52 9.20 -23.62 8.14
C ALA A 52 10.34 -23.61 9.18
N VAL A 53 10.68 -22.42 9.67
CA VAL A 53 11.72 -22.22 10.70
C VAL A 53 11.20 -21.25 11.76
N ASP A 54 11.92 -21.10 12.87
CA ASP A 54 11.61 -20.04 13.81
C ASP A 54 12.13 -18.67 13.33
N ILE A 55 11.59 -17.60 13.91
CA ILE A 55 11.94 -16.22 13.53
C ILE A 55 13.43 -15.96 13.76
N ALA A 56 13.99 -16.44 14.88
CA ALA A 56 15.40 -16.24 15.21
C ALA A 56 16.34 -16.86 14.17
N THR A 57 15.98 -18.01 13.62
CA THR A 57 16.72 -18.70 12.55
C THR A 57 16.74 -17.85 11.28
N LEU A 58 15.60 -17.26 10.86
CA LEU A 58 15.58 -16.36 9.70
C LEU A 58 16.45 -15.13 9.91
N LEU A 59 16.38 -14.53 11.10
CA LEU A 59 17.16 -13.32 11.43
C LEU A 59 18.66 -13.61 11.48
N ALA A 60 19.06 -14.78 11.97
CA ALA A 60 20.46 -15.19 12.08
C ALA A 60 21.07 -15.71 10.76
N ASP A 61 20.26 -16.13 9.78
CA ASP A 61 20.76 -16.69 8.52
C ASP A 61 21.46 -15.63 7.67
N PRO A 62 22.79 -15.73 7.42
CA PRO A 62 23.53 -14.74 6.64
C PRO A 62 23.17 -14.76 5.15
N SER A 63 22.49 -15.80 4.66
CA SER A 63 22.01 -15.87 3.27
C SER A 63 20.74 -15.07 3.02
N ILE A 64 20.06 -14.60 4.07
CA ILE A 64 18.88 -13.73 3.98
C ILE A 64 19.31 -12.26 4.02
N GLU A 65 18.81 -11.46 3.08
CA GLU A 65 19.09 -10.02 2.97
C GLU A 65 17.84 -9.18 3.22
N ILE A 66 16.66 -9.67 2.83
CA ILE A 66 15.37 -8.99 3.05
C ILE A 66 14.46 -9.88 3.90
N ILE A 67 13.90 -9.29 4.96
CA ILE A 67 12.76 -9.83 5.68
C ILE A 67 11.47 -9.23 5.10
N VAL A 68 10.60 -10.08 4.57
CA VAL A 68 9.25 -9.70 4.17
C VAL A 68 8.32 -9.94 5.36
N ASN A 69 7.84 -8.86 5.95
CA ASN A 69 7.02 -8.86 7.16
C ASN A 69 5.53 -8.77 6.80
N LEU A 70 4.82 -9.90 6.92
CA LEU A 70 3.40 -10.07 6.61
C LEU A 70 2.58 -10.34 7.90
N THR A 71 3.06 -9.81 9.02
CA THR A 71 2.36 -9.91 10.31
C THR A 71 1.15 -8.97 10.35
N ILE A 72 0.49 -8.90 11.50
CA ILE A 72 -0.60 -7.95 11.72
C ILE A 72 -0.06 -6.51 11.88
N PRO A 73 -0.86 -5.46 11.60
CA PRO A 73 -0.41 -4.07 11.69
C PRO A 73 0.30 -3.69 12.99
N LYS A 74 -0.21 -4.16 14.14
CA LYS A 74 0.37 -3.92 15.48
C LYS A 74 1.79 -4.49 15.65
N ALA A 75 2.20 -5.44 14.82
CA ALA A 75 3.49 -6.10 14.89
C ALA A 75 4.50 -5.57 13.84
N HIS A 76 4.06 -4.74 12.89
CA HIS A 76 4.89 -4.31 11.77
C HIS A 76 6.20 -3.64 12.21
N VAL A 77 6.11 -2.66 13.11
CA VAL A 77 7.27 -1.92 13.59
C VAL A 77 8.17 -2.78 14.47
N ALA A 78 7.60 -3.54 15.40
CA ALA A 78 8.38 -4.39 16.30
C ALA A 78 9.16 -5.49 15.55
N VAL A 79 8.56 -6.13 14.54
CA VAL A 79 9.22 -7.11 13.69
C VAL A 79 10.21 -6.44 12.73
N GLY A 80 9.85 -5.27 12.18
CA GLY A 80 10.75 -4.49 11.33
C GLY A 80 12.04 -4.07 12.06
N LEU A 81 11.94 -3.62 13.31
CA LEU A 81 13.11 -3.29 14.13
C LEU A 81 13.99 -4.52 14.40
N GLN A 82 13.41 -5.68 14.70
CA GLN A 82 14.17 -6.93 14.84
C GLN A 82 14.93 -7.31 13.56
N ALA A 83 14.30 -7.15 12.39
CA ALA A 83 14.95 -7.38 11.10
C ALA A 83 16.14 -6.42 10.89
N LEU A 84 15.94 -5.13 11.16
CA LEU A 84 16.99 -4.12 11.06
C LEU A 84 18.14 -4.38 12.05
N ASP A 85 17.84 -4.79 13.27
CA ASP A 85 18.83 -5.14 14.29
C ASP A 85 19.67 -6.36 13.90
N ALA A 86 19.08 -7.30 13.16
CA ALA A 86 19.78 -8.43 12.55
C ALA A 86 20.54 -8.06 11.26
N GLY A 87 20.62 -6.78 10.89
CA GLY A 87 21.32 -6.32 9.70
C GLY A 87 20.59 -6.60 8.39
N LYS A 88 19.27 -6.84 8.44
CA LYS A 88 18.44 -7.16 7.27
C LYS A 88 17.68 -5.94 6.78
N HIS A 89 17.54 -5.81 5.48
CA HIS A 89 16.51 -4.94 4.91
C HIS A 89 15.12 -5.50 5.27
N THR A 90 14.08 -4.65 5.29
CA THR A 90 12.71 -5.13 5.56
C THR A 90 11.68 -4.55 4.60
N TYR A 91 10.72 -5.37 4.20
CA TYR A 91 9.56 -4.95 3.42
C TYR A 91 8.29 -5.40 4.15
N SER A 92 7.48 -4.45 4.62
CA SER A 92 6.30 -4.74 5.44
C SER A 92 5.01 -4.73 4.63
N GLU A 93 4.01 -5.46 5.11
CA GLU A 93 2.62 -5.17 4.75
C GLU A 93 2.19 -3.78 5.25
N LYS A 94 1.09 -3.29 4.68
CA LYS A 94 0.50 -1.99 5.01
C LYS A 94 -0.36 -2.04 6.29
N PRO A 95 -0.49 -0.92 7.02
CA PRO A 95 0.33 0.30 6.94
C PRO A 95 1.74 0.10 7.53
N LEU A 96 2.68 1.03 7.30
CA LEU A 96 4.07 0.93 7.83
C LEU A 96 4.11 0.75 9.36
N GLY A 97 3.17 1.38 10.06
CA GLY A 97 2.89 1.24 11.48
C GLY A 97 1.44 1.67 11.75
N ILE A 98 0.96 1.49 12.98
CA ILE A 98 -0.42 1.87 13.33
C ILE A 98 -0.61 3.38 13.51
N ASN A 99 0.49 4.14 13.62
CA ASN A 99 0.54 5.60 13.65
C ASN A 99 1.89 6.09 13.11
N PHE A 100 1.95 7.38 12.80
CA PHE A 100 3.12 8.07 12.25
C PHE A 100 4.35 7.96 13.15
N ALA A 101 4.20 8.11 14.47
CA ALA A 101 5.31 8.08 15.41
C ALA A 101 6.04 6.72 15.42
N GLU A 102 5.29 5.62 15.40
CA GLU A 102 5.83 4.27 15.29
C GLU A 102 6.50 4.04 13.93
N GLY A 103 5.83 4.43 12.84
CA GLY A 103 6.42 4.34 11.49
C GLY A 103 7.72 5.14 11.36
N LYS A 104 7.77 6.33 11.97
CA LYS A 104 8.96 7.19 12.00
C LYS A 104 10.10 6.52 12.77
N THR A 105 9.80 5.88 13.89
CA THR A 105 10.81 5.11 14.67
C THR A 105 11.47 4.05 13.80
N LEU A 106 10.69 3.31 13.01
CA LEU A 106 11.22 2.31 12.09
C LEU A 106 12.09 2.93 10.97
N ALA A 107 11.62 4.03 10.38
CA ALA A 107 12.34 4.73 9.32
C ALA A 107 13.67 5.32 9.80
N ASP A 108 13.68 5.96 10.98
CA ASP A 108 14.89 6.51 11.58
C ASP A 108 15.91 5.41 11.90
N ALA A 109 15.44 4.27 12.44
CA ALA A 109 16.30 3.12 12.73
C ALA A 109 16.94 2.52 11.47
N ALA A 110 16.18 2.44 10.38
CA ALA A 110 16.69 1.98 9.09
C ALA A 110 17.76 2.91 8.53
N ALA A 111 17.49 4.22 8.55
CA ALA A 111 18.43 5.24 8.10
C ALA A 111 19.74 5.21 8.91
N ALA A 112 19.64 5.09 10.24
CA ALA A 112 20.80 5.02 11.13
C ALA A 112 21.72 3.80 10.84
N LYS A 113 21.15 2.72 10.32
CA LYS A 113 21.89 1.49 9.97
C LYS A 113 22.28 1.41 8.49
N GLY A 114 21.91 2.40 7.66
CA GLY A 114 22.10 2.34 6.21
C GLY A 114 21.30 1.21 5.55
N LEU A 115 20.24 0.74 6.20
CA LEU A 115 19.37 -0.31 5.71
C LEU A 115 18.15 0.29 5.02
N ARG A 116 17.54 -0.52 4.17
CA ARG A 116 16.37 -0.12 3.38
C ARG A 116 15.12 -0.71 4.00
N ILE A 117 14.08 0.10 4.03
CA ILE A 117 12.72 -0.34 4.36
C ILE A 117 11.78 -0.03 3.20
N GLY A 118 10.78 -0.87 3.03
CA GLY A 118 9.65 -0.64 2.12
C GLY A 118 8.37 -1.11 2.77
N ALA A 119 7.23 -0.70 2.20
CA ALA A 119 5.96 -1.24 2.60
C ALA A 119 5.01 -1.35 1.42
N ALA A 120 4.07 -2.27 1.53
CA ALA A 120 2.89 -2.28 0.69
C ALA A 120 2.12 -0.95 0.87
N PRO A 121 1.28 -0.57 -0.10
CA PRO A 121 0.96 -1.33 -1.31
C PRO A 121 1.97 -1.12 -2.44
N ASP A 122 2.21 -2.18 -3.20
CA ASP A 122 3.01 -2.16 -4.45
C ASP A 122 2.15 -2.19 -5.71
N THR A 123 0.82 -2.12 -5.56
CA THR A 123 -0.15 -2.16 -6.66
C THR A 123 0.00 -1.00 -7.64
N PHE A 124 0.43 0.19 -7.18
CA PHE A 124 0.70 1.35 -8.04
C PHE A 124 1.83 1.10 -9.07
N LEU A 125 2.64 0.06 -8.88
CA LEU A 125 3.64 -0.39 -9.86
C LEU A 125 3.01 -1.21 -10.99
N GLY A 126 1.75 -1.63 -10.84
CA GLY A 126 1.01 -2.37 -11.84
C GLY A 126 0.73 -1.58 -13.11
N GLY A 127 0.59 -2.28 -14.22
CA GLY A 127 0.52 -1.68 -15.54
C GLY A 127 -0.61 -0.66 -15.73
N GLY A 128 -1.77 -0.85 -15.08
CA GLY A 128 -2.86 0.12 -15.17
C GLY A 128 -2.47 1.49 -14.59
N HIS A 129 -1.83 1.48 -13.43
CA HIS A 129 -1.37 2.69 -12.75
C HIS A 129 -0.16 3.32 -13.43
N GLN A 130 0.73 2.50 -13.99
CA GLN A 130 1.86 2.99 -14.79
C GLN A 130 1.42 3.57 -16.14
N THR A 131 0.35 3.05 -16.76
CA THR A 131 -0.27 3.65 -17.95
C THR A 131 -0.93 5.00 -17.61
N ALA A 132 -1.70 5.07 -16.52
CA ALA A 132 -2.28 6.33 -16.03
C ALA A 132 -1.19 7.38 -15.75
N ARG A 133 -0.11 6.96 -15.09
CA ARG A 133 1.09 7.76 -14.83
C ARG A 133 1.73 8.30 -16.11
N ALA A 134 1.93 7.45 -17.12
CA ALA A 134 2.54 7.85 -18.39
C ALA A 134 1.73 8.94 -19.11
N ILE A 135 0.39 8.83 -19.11
CA ILE A 135 -0.50 9.83 -19.72
C ILE A 135 -0.33 11.22 -19.05
N ILE A 136 -0.17 11.24 -17.72
CA ILE A 136 0.10 12.48 -16.98
C ILE A 136 1.50 13.02 -17.32
N ASP A 137 2.52 12.14 -17.34
CA ASP A 137 3.91 12.53 -17.61
C ASP A 137 4.12 13.05 -19.04
N GLU A 138 3.34 12.56 -20.00
CA GLU A 138 3.28 13.06 -21.38
C GLU A 138 2.60 14.44 -21.49
N GLY A 139 2.00 14.95 -20.41
CA GLY A 139 1.30 16.23 -20.37
C GLY A 139 -0.10 16.19 -20.99
N ALA A 140 -0.68 15.00 -21.20
CA ALA A 140 -1.95 14.86 -21.93
C ALA A 140 -3.14 15.52 -21.21
N ILE A 141 -3.11 15.60 -19.88
CA ILE A 141 -4.12 16.32 -19.08
C ILE A 141 -3.80 17.82 -18.90
N GLY A 142 -2.66 18.31 -19.40
CA GLY A 142 -2.19 19.67 -19.13
C GLY A 142 -1.68 19.83 -17.69
N ILE A 143 -2.06 20.92 -17.02
CA ILE A 143 -1.69 21.15 -15.62
C ILE A 143 -2.67 20.40 -14.72
N PRO A 144 -2.23 19.52 -13.81
CA PRO A 144 -3.11 18.91 -12.82
C PRO A 144 -3.78 19.97 -11.92
N VAL A 145 -5.10 19.91 -11.80
CA VAL A 145 -5.91 20.85 -11.00
C VAL A 145 -6.44 20.17 -9.74
N GLY A 146 -6.84 18.90 -9.84
CA GLY A 146 -7.44 18.19 -8.71
C GLY A 146 -7.89 16.79 -9.08
N GLY A 147 -8.77 16.23 -8.27
CA GLY A 147 -9.26 14.86 -8.48
C GLY A 147 -10.26 14.42 -7.42
N THR A 148 -10.71 13.19 -7.54
CA THR A 148 -11.49 12.49 -6.51
C THR A 148 -10.89 11.11 -6.25
N ALA A 149 -10.97 10.66 -5.00
CA ALA A 149 -10.55 9.34 -4.56
C ALA A 149 -11.61 8.76 -3.62
N THR A 150 -12.29 7.69 -4.01
CA THR A 150 -13.43 7.16 -3.27
C THR A 150 -13.33 5.66 -3.05
N PHE A 151 -13.42 5.25 -1.78
CA PHE A 151 -13.74 3.89 -1.37
C PHE A 151 -14.87 3.94 -0.35
N MET A 152 -16.02 3.38 -0.67
CA MET A 152 -17.13 3.35 0.28
C MET A 152 -17.88 2.04 0.19
N CYS A 153 -18.02 1.35 1.32
CA CYS A 153 -18.71 0.08 1.41
C CYS A 153 -19.55 0.01 2.70
N PRO A 154 -20.46 -0.98 2.81
CA PRO A 154 -21.29 -1.14 4.01
C PRO A 154 -20.51 -1.73 5.19
N GLY A 155 -19.23 -2.08 4.99
CA GLY A 155 -18.30 -2.62 5.98
C GLY A 155 -18.02 -4.13 5.87
N HIS A 156 -16.90 -4.53 6.46
CA HIS A 156 -16.29 -5.87 6.38
C HIS A 156 -17.09 -6.98 7.07
N GLU A 157 -17.99 -6.63 7.97
CA GLU A 157 -18.84 -7.55 8.75
C GLU A 157 -19.76 -8.42 7.89
N ARG A 158 -19.88 -8.11 6.60
CA ARG A 158 -20.72 -8.83 5.64
C ARG A 158 -20.01 -9.93 4.87
N TRP A 159 -18.68 -9.95 4.83
CA TRP A 159 -17.92 -10.91 4.01
C TRP A 159 -16.64 -11.43 4.67
N HIS A 160 -16.05 -10.68 5.61
CA HIS A 160 -14.80 -11.09 6.23
C HIS A 160 -15.08 -12.09 7.37
N PRO A 161 -14.38 -13.23 7.46
CA PRO A 161 -14.65 -14.24 8.49
C PRO A 161 -14.30 -13.77 9.91
N ASN A 162 -13.44 -12.76 10.03
CA ASN A 162 -13.08 -12.15 11.32
C ASN A 162 -12.93 -10.62 11.17
N PRO A 163 -14.02 -9.85 11.14
CA PRO A 163 -14.01 -8.43 10.76
C PRO A 163 -13.59 -7.48 11.89
N VAL A 164 -13.47 -7.96 13.14
CA VAL A 164 -13.33 -7.11 14.34
C VAL A 164 -12.14 -6.16 14.25
N PHE A 165 -10.99 -6.62 13.75
CA PHE A 165 -9.78 -5.80 13.70
C PHE A 165 -9.90 -4.55 12.81
N TYR A 166 -10.84 -4.53 11.85
CA TYR A 166 -11.11 -3.34 11.03
C TYR A 166 -11.77 -2.20 11.81
N TYR A 167 -12.32 -2.47 12.99
CA TYR A 167 -13.03 -1.49 13.83
C TYR A 167 -12.28 -1.16 15.13
N GLU A 168 -11.10 -1.76 15.31
CA GLU A 168 -10.19 -1.50 16.42
C GLU A 168 -9.19 -0.38 16.12
N VAL A 169 -8.53 0.15 17.15
CA VAL A 169 -7.45 1.14 16.98
C VAL A 169 -6.37 0.60 16.03
N GLY A 170 -6.01 1.40 15.02
CA GLY A 170 -5.17 0.99 13.90
C GLY A 170 -5.94 0.43 12.69
N GLY A 171 -7.27 0.40 12.75
CA GLY A 171 -8.17 0.04 11.66
C GLY A 171 -8.94 1.24 11.06
N GLY A 172 -10.15 0.99 10.57
CA GLY A 172 -11.00 1.96 9.89
C GLY A 172 -10.75 2.00 8.38
N PRO A 173 -11.66 2.62 7.60
CA PRO A 173 -11.55 2.65 6.15
C PRO A 173 -10.32 3.42 5.67
N MET A 174 -9.87 4.43 6.43
CA MET A 174 -8.67 5.20 6.09
C MET A 174 -7.40 4.35 6.22
N LEU A 175 -7.16 3.67 7.34
CA LEU A 175 -5.95 2.84 7.48
C LEU A 175 -6.01 1.54 6.67
N ASP A 176 -7.21 1.08 6.32
CA ASP A 176 -7.36 -0.07 5.44
C ASP A 176 -7.10 0.28 3.97
N MET A 177 -7.84 1.23 3.40
CA MET A 177 -7.83 1.52 1.96
C MET A 177 -7.07 2.79 1.59
N GLY A 178 -6.92 3.74 2.50
CA GLY A 178 -6.11 4.95 2.31
C GLY A 178 -4.69 4.68 1.80
N PRO A 179 -3.96 3.64 2.26
CA PRO A 179 -2.62 3.36 1.73
C PRO A 179 -2.61 3.15 0.22
N TYR A 180 -3.61 2.48 -0.34
CA TYR A 180 -3.68 2.23 -1.79
C TYR A 180 -3.92 3.52 -2.57
N TYR A 181 -4.92 4.30 -2.18
CA TYR A 181 -5.34 5.48 -2.92
C TYR A 181 -4.34 6.62 -2.78
N ILE A 182 -3.83 6.88 -1.57
CA ILE A 182 -2.89 7.98 -1.33
C ILE A 182 -1.53 7.65 -1.97
N THR A 183 -1.05 6.40 -1.90
CA THR A 183 0.21 6.00 -2.56
C THR A 183 0.10 6.19 -4.07
N ASP A 184 -1.01 5.77 -4.68
CA ASP A 184 -1.17 5.93 -6.13
C ASP A 184 -1.33 7.40 -6.53
N LEU A 185 -2.05 8.22 -5.76
CA LEU A 185 -2.07 9.66 -5.99
C LEU A 185 -0.68 10.31 -5.85
N VAL A 186 0.15 9.87 -4.90
CA VAL A 186 1.53 10.34 -4.79
C VAL A 186 2.37 9.89 -5.99
N ASN A 187 2.15 8.67 -6.49
CA ASN A 187 2.71 8.22 -7.75
C ASN A 187 2.29 9.11 -8.94
N LEU A 188 1.04 9.54 -9.00
CA LEU A 188 0.50 10.34 -10.10
C LEU A 188 0.81 11.85 -10.00
N LEU A 189 0.88 12.42 -8.80
CA LEU A 189 0.92 13.87 -8.59
C LEU A 189 2.12 14.36 -7.75
N GLY A 190 2.80 13.47 -7.04
CA GLY A 190 3.86 13.81 -6.08
C GLY A 190 3.36 13.98 -4.65
N PRO A 191 4.16 14.56 -3.73
CA PRO A 191 3.85 14.57 -2.31
C PRO A 191 2.64 15.46 -1.95
N VAL A 192 1.93 15.06 -0.90
CA VAL A 192 0.88 15.85 -0.25
C VAL A 192 1.53 16.89 0.67
N SER A 193 1.07 18.13 0.63
CA SER A 193 1.57 19.22 1.47
C SER A 193 0.66 19.53 2.67
N GLN A 194 -0.65 19.38 2.50
CA GLN A 194 -1.62 19.72 3.54
C GLN A 194 -2.91 18.90 3.40
N VAL A 195 -3.56 18.65 4.54
CA VAL A 195 -4.83 17.93 4.64
C VAL A 195 -5.86 18.77 5.40
N ALA A 196 -7.12 18.67 5.00
CA ALA A 196 -8.27 19.11 5.77
C ALA A 196 -9.39 18.08 5.66
N GLY A 197 -10.14 17.82 6.72
CA GLY A 197 -11.23 16.85 6.64
C GLY A 197 -11.94 16.59 7.96
N PHE A 198 -12.87 15.64 7.91
CA PHE A 198 -13.70 15.18 9.01
C PHE A 198 -13.61 13.66 9.11
N ALA A 199 -13.57 13.17 10.35
CA ALA A 199 -13.56 11.76 10.68
C ALA A 199 -14.66 11.51 11.72
N VAL A 200 -15.64 10.67 11.38
CA VAL A 200 -16.81 10.41 12.23
C VAL A 200 -17.07 8.91 12.38
N THR A 201 -17.75 8.56 13.47
CA THR A 201 -18.19 7.18 13.77
C THR A 201 -19.71 7.16 13.91
N PRO A 202 -20.48 7.09 12.80
CA PRO A 202 -21.94 7.11 12.84
C PRO A 202 -22.54 5.92 13.60
N ARG A 203 -21.91 4.74 13.51
CA ARG A 203 -22.31 3.52 14.23
C ARG A 203 -21.27 3.14 15.27
N LYS A 204 -21.69 3.07 16.54
CA LYS A 204 -20.82 2.63 17.65
C LYS A 204 -20.78 1.11 17.82
N GLU A 205 -21.76 0.41 17.27
CA GLU A 205 -21.89 -1.03 17.33
C GLU A 205 -22.36 -1.57 15.96
N ARG A 206 -21.88 -2.76 15.59
CA ARG A 206 -22.16 -3.41 14.31
C ARG A 206 -22.37 -4.91 14.56
N ILE A 207 -23.15 -5.60 13.72
CA ILE A 207 -23.42 -7.04 13.85
C ILE A 207 -22.76 -7.78 12.68
N ILE A 208 -22.01 -8.84 12.98
CA ILE A 208 -21.41 -9.70 11.96
C ILE A 208 -22.51 -10.48 11.26
N THR A 209 -22.54 -10.41 9.92
CA THR A 209 -23.44 -11.21 9.07
C THR A 209 -22.70 -12.22 8.19
N SER A 210 -21.37 -12.22 8.23
CA SER A 210 -20.52 -13.25 7.65
C SER A 210 -20.33 -14.45 8.57
N GLU A 211 -20.14 -15.62 7.96
CA GLU A 211 -19.72 -16.82 8.66
C GLU A 211 -18.21 -16.82 8.94
N PRO A 212 -17.73 -17.48 10.01
CA PRO A 212 -18.47 -18.34 10.95
C PRO A 212 -19.04 -17.61 12.17
N ARG A 213 -18.86 -16.29 12.27
CA ARG A 213 -19.14 -15.48 13.48
C ARG A 213 -20.46 -14.74 13.41
N ASN A 214 -21.41 -15.23 12.62
CA ASN A 214 -22.67 -14.57 12.34
C ASN A 214 -23.47 -14.34 13.63
N GLY A 215 -24.00 -13.12 13.81
CA GLY A 215 -24.76 -12.70 14.98
C GLY A 215 -23.93 -12.10 16.11
N GLU A 216 -22.59 -12.18 16.06
CA GLU A 216 -21.73 -11.54 17.06
C GLU A 216 -21.68 -10.00 16.88
N TYR A 217 -21.54 -9.27 17.99
CA TYR A 217 -21.43 -7.82 18.01
C TYR A 217 -19.98 -7.35 17.91
N ILE A 218 -19.77 -6.23 17.22
CA ILE A 218 -18.52 -5.50 17.12
C ILE A 218 -18.70 -4.12 17.74
N LEU A 219 -17.87 -3.77 18.72
CA LEU A 219 -17.72 -2.40 19.19
C LEU A 219 -16.79 -1.63 18.25
N VAL A 220 -17.14 -0.38 17.95
CA VAL A 220 -16.40 0.45 17.00
C VAL A 220 -15.58 1.50 17.73
N HIS A 221 -14.26 1.37 17.67
CA HIS A 221 -13.30 2.23 18.37
C HIS A 221 -12.62 3.26 17.46
N VAL A 222 -12.98 3.28 16.17
CA VAL A 222 -12.37 4.16 15.15
C VAL A 222 -13.42 4.91 14.34
N PRO A 223 -13.04 6.01 13.66
CA PRO A 223 -13.87 6.57 12.61
C PRO A 223 -14.15 5.55 11.51
N THR A 224 -15.39 5.50 11.06
CA THR A 224 -15.85 4.60 9.99
C THR A 224 -16.35 5.36 8.77
N HIS A 225 -16.32 6.70 8.83
CA HIS A 225 -16.45 7.59 7.69
C HIS A 225 -15.44 8.72 7.80
N VAL A 226 -14.55 8.83 6.81
CA VAL A 226 -13.53 9.88 6.71
C VAL A 226 -13.65 10.55 5.35
N ALA A 227 -13.78 11.87 5.35
CA ALA A 227 -13.89 12.65 4.12
C ALA A 227 -13.12 13.97 4.24
N GLY A 228 -12.51 14.42 3.14
CA GLY A 228 -11.77 15.67 3.13
C GLY A 228 -11.04 15.94 1.83
N VAL A 229 -10.00 16.77 1.90
CA VAL A 229 -9.16 17.18 0.77
C VAL A 229 -7.68 17.07 1.10
N MET A 230 -6.89 16.75 0.08
CA MET A 230 -5.43 16.76 0.10
C MET A 230 -4.93 17.80 -0.88
N ALA A 231 -4.16 18.77 -0.41
CA ALA A 231 -3.40 19.67 -1.26
C ALA A 231 -2.03 19.03 -1.56
N PHE A 232 -1.66 18.98 -2.82
CA PHE A 232 -0.38 18.44 -3.29
C PHE A 232 0.66 19.56 -3.43
N ALA A 233 1.93 19.22 -3.33
CA ALA A 233 3.02 20.18 -3.49
C ALA A 233 3.06 20.83 -4.89
N ASN A 234 2.50 20.16 -5.90
CA ASN A 234 2.36 20.68 -7.26
C ASN A 234 1.16 21.64 -7.44
N GLY A 235 0.35 21.86 -6.40
CA GLY A 235 -0.81 22.75 -6.41
C GLY A 235 -2.16 22.07 -6.68
N ALA A 236 -2.20 20.78 -7.05
CA ALA A 236 -3.45 20.05 -7.23
C ALA A 236 -4.18 19.83 -5.89
N VAL A 237 -5.52 19.82 -5.91
CA VAL A 237 -6.34 19.51 -4.72
C VAL A 237 -7.27 18.34 -5.01
N VAL A 238 -7.10 17.23 -4.28
CA VAL A 238 -7.86 16.00 -4.48
C VAL A 238 -8.82 15.78 -3.31
N GLN A 239 -10.09 15.53 -3.61
CA GLN A 239 -11.08 15.12 -2.63
C GLN A 239 -10.92 13.63 -2.33
N ILE A 240 -11.07 13.24 -1.07
CA ILE A 240 -11.02 11.84 -0.65
C ILE A 240 -12.21 11.49 0.24
N GLY A 241 -12.81 10.33 -0.01
CA GLY A 241 -13.90 9.77 0.78
C GLY A 241 -13.70 8.28 1.04
N MET A 242 -13.55 7.92 2.31
CA MET A 242 -13.25 6.56 2.78
C MET A 242 -14.31 6.14 3.81
N SER A 243 -15.11 5.10 3.51
CA SER A 243 -16.27 4.75 4.35
C SER A 243 -16.54 3.26 4.49
N PHE A 244 -16.90 2.83 5.70
CA PHE A 244 -17.52 1.54 6.01
C PHE A 244 -19.02 1.68 6.37
N ASP A 245 -19.63 2.84 6.12
CA ASP A 245 -21.01 3.14 6.49
C ASP A 245 -21.93 3.46 5.30
N VAL A 246 -21.47 3.21 4.07
CA VAL A 246 -22.21 3.55 2.86
C VAL A 246 -22.71 2.28 2.19
N ALA A 247 -24.02 2.18 1.95
CA ALA A 247 -24.63 0.99 1.35
C ALA A 247 -24.10 0.69 -0.07
N GLY A 248 -23.78 1.74 -0.83
CA GLY A 248 -23.21 1.69 -2.17
C GLY A 248 -23.10 3.09 -2.77
N HIS A 249 -22.37 3.24 -3.86
CA HIS A 249 -22.16 4.52 -4.54
C HIS A 249 -21.91 4.33 -6.05
N LYS A 250 -21.94 5.45 -6.81
CA LYS A 250 -21.59 5.49 -8.23
C LYS A 250 -20.24 6.14 -8.53
N HIS A 251 -19.54 6.65 -7.51
CA HIS A 251 -18.18 7.16 -7.70
C HIS A 251 -17.27 6.07 -8.25
N VAL A 252 -16.41 6.44 -9.19
CA VAL A 252 -15.26 5.61 -9.59
C VAL A 252 -14.19 5.67 -8.49
N PRO A 253 -13.22 4.75 -8.48
CA PRO A 253 -12.17 4.74 -7.47
C PRO A 253 -11.35 6.04 -7.49
N LEU A 254 -10.82 6.45 -8.64
CA LEU A 254 -9.93 7.60 -8.72
C LEU A 254 -10.11 8.36 -10.03
N GLU A 255 -10.23 9.68 -9.93
CA GLU A 255 -10.22 10.60 -11.07
C GLU A 255 -9.13 11.65 -10.88
N VAL A 256 -8.44 12.01 -11.95
CA VAL A 256 -7.49 13.12 -12.00
C VAL A 256 -7.92 14.12 -13.06
N TYR A 257 -8.08 15.38 -12.66
CA TYR A 257 -8.48 16.49 -13.50
C TYR A 257 -7.28 17.35 -13.83
N GLY A 258 -7.11 17.67 -15.12
CA GLY A 258 -6.20 18.69 -15.58
C GLY A 258 -6.86 19.70 -16.52
N THR A 259 -6.12 20.74 -16.90
CA THR A 259 -6.63 21.84 -17.73
C THR A 259 -7.05 21.41 -19.15
N GLU A 260 -6.51 20.30 -19.66
CA GLU A 260 -6.70 19.80 -21.03
C GLU A 260 -7.35 18.41 -21.10
N GLY A 261 -7.58 17.75 -19.96
CA GLY A 261 -8.22 16.44 -19.94
C GLY A 261 -8.51 15.90 -18.55
N THR A 262 -9.24 14.78 -18.50
CA THR A 262 -9.56 14.02 -17.30
C THR A 262 -9.16 12.57 -17.48
N LEU A 263 -8.64 11.97 -16.41
CA LEU A 263 -8.23 10.58 -16.37
C LEU A 263 -9.04 9.84 -15.31
N ILE A 264 -9.69 8.74 -15.70
CA ILE A 264 -10.22 7.74 -14.77
C ILE A 264 -9.13 6.69 -14.56
N VAL A 265 -8.76 6.50 -13.31
CA VAL A 265 -7.68 5.60 -12.90
C VAL A 265 -8.29 4.31 -12.32
N PRO A 266 -7.68 3.14 -12.58
CA PRO A 266 -8.17 1.87 -12.06
C PRO A 266 -8.27 1.83 -10.53
N ASP A 267 -8.98 0.84 -10.00
CA ASP A 267 -9.00 0.55 -8.55
C ASP A 267 -7.56 0.36 -8.01
N PRO A 268 -7.06 1.25 -7.13
CA PRO A 268 -5.70 1.18 -6.59
C PRO A 268 -5.42 -0.08 -5.77
N ASN A 269 -6.44 -0.86 -5.38
CA ASN A 269 -6.27 -2.17 -4.73
C ASN A 269 -5.85 -3.29 -5.71
N ARG A 270 -5.85 -3.00 -7.01
CA ARG A 270 -5.47 -3.92 -8.08
C ARG A 270 -4.28 -3.36 -8.86
N PHE A 271 -3.57 -4.22 -9.58
CA PHE A 271 -2.43 -3.82 -10.42
C PHE A 271 -2.85 -3.33 -11.82
N GLY A 272 -4.00 -3.78 -12.30
CA GLY A 272 -4.59 -3.38 -13.58
C GLY A 272 -6.04 -2.93 -13.42
N GLY A 273 -6.76 -2.94 -14.52
CA GLY A 273 -8.11 -2.39 -14.64
C GLY A 273 -8.15 -1.27 -15.68
N PRO A 274 -9.35 -0.84 -16.10
CA PRO A 274 -9.51 0.10 -17.20
C PRO A 274 -8.95 1.48 -16.83
N VAL A 275 -8.19 2.06 -17.75
CA VAL A 275 -7.77 3.46 -17.71
C VAL A 275 -8.59 4.20 -18.77
N GLU A 276 -9.33 5.23 -18.40
CA GLU A 276 -10.09 6.02 -19.39
C GLU A 276 -9.58 7.46 -19.43
N PHE A 277 -9.45 8.01 -20.62
CA PHE A 277 -9.00 9.39 -20.82
C PHE A 277 -10.02 10.16 -21.64
N LEU A 278 -10.34 11.35 -21.16
CA LEU A 278 -11.11 12.36 -21.87
C LEU A 278 -10.20 13.54 -22.17
N LYS A 279 -10.02 13.86 -23.46
CA LYS A 279 -9.46 15.14 -23.88
C LYS A 279 -10.55 16.21 -23.85
N LYS A 280 -10.22 17.42 -23.43
CA LYS A 280 -11.14 18.56 -23.38
C LYS A 280 -11.94 18.72 -24.68
N GLY A 281 -13.27 18.76 -24.55
CA GLY A 281 -14.21 18.84 -25.68
C GLY A 281 -14.55 17.49 -26.34
N GLY A 282 -13.98 16.38 -25.87
CA GLY A 282 -14.29 15.03 -26.33
C GLY A 282 -15.08 14.21 -25.30
N GLU A 283 -15.02 12.89 -25.44
CA GLU A 283 -15.66 11.90 -24.58
C GLU A 283 -14.61 10.97 -23.95
N PHE A 284 -14.99 10.23 -22.91
CA PHE A 284 -14.11 9.23 -22.32
C PHE A 284 -13.87 8.07 -23.29
N ALA A 285 -12.62 7.66 -23.40
CA ALA A 285 -12.22 6.48 -24.14
C ALA A 285 -11.20 5.68 -23.33
N GLU A 286 -11.37 4.36 -23.33
CA GLU A 286 -10.43 3.44 -22.72
C GLU A 286 -9.05 3.51 -23.42
N ARG A 287 -8.01 3.41 -22.61
CA ARG A 287 -6.61 3.45 -23.03
C ARG A 287 -6.01 2.06 -22.93
N GLU A 288 -5.29 1.67 -23.98
CA GLU A 288 -4.57 0.41 -23.99
C GLU A 288 -3.49 0.38 -22.89
N ILE A 289 -3.49 -0.69 -22.09
CA ILE A 289 -2.49 -0.92 -21.06
C ILE A 289 -1.33 -1.70 -21.67
N THR A 290 -0.25 -0.99 -21.97
CA THR A 290 0.98 -1.57 -22.53
C THR A 290 2.04 -1.87 -21.47
N ALA A 291 1.89 -1.32 -20.27
CA ALA A 291 2.79 -1.59 -19.15
C ALA A 291 2.54 -2.99 -18.55
N PRO A 292 3.59 -3.70 -18.10
CA PRO A 292 3.46 -5.06 -17.58
C PRO A 292 2.72 -5.09 -16.24
N TYR A 293 2.44 -6.31 -15.76
CA TYR A 293 1.84 -6.57 -14.45
C TYR A 293 0.40 -6.09 -14.29
N ALA A 294 -0.37 -5.94 -15.37
CA ALA A 294 -1.78 -5.52 -15.31
C ALA A 294 -2.79 -6.70 -15.26
N ASP A 295 -2.33 -7.91 -15.53
CA ASP A 295 -3.15 -9.10 -15.80
C ASP A 295 -3.34 -10.03 -14.58
N GLY A 296 -2.89 -9.61 -13.39
CA GLY A 296 -2.89 -10.50 -12.23
C GLY A 296 -2.62 -9.82 -10.90
N ASN A 297 -2.29 -10.66 -9.91
CA ASN A 297 -1.93 -10.22 -8.57
C ASN A 297 -0.42 -10.40 -8.37
N TYR A 298 0.30 -9.29 -8.35
CA TYR A 298 1.75 -9.24 -8.26
C TYR A 298 2.24 -8.70 -6.91
N ARG A 299 1.49 -8.92 -5.81
CA ARG A 299 1.88 -8.51 -4.45
C ARG A 299 3.22 -9.16 -4.07
N SER A 300 4.33 -8.45 -4.30
CA SER A 300 5.75 -8.83 -4.23
C SER A 300 6.57 -8.09 -5.29
N LEU A 301 5.92 -7.40 -6.24
CA LEU A 301 6.57 -6.51 -7.21
C LEU A 301 7.38 -5.42 -6.50
N GLY A 302 6.88 -4.89 -5.37
CA GLY A 302 7.63 -3.97 -4.53
C GLY A 302 8.88 -4.60 -3.88
N VAL A 303 8.80 -5.88 -3.51
CA VAL A 303 9.94 -6.66 -2.98
C VAL A 303 10.96 -6.94 -4.09
N ALA A 304 10.50 -7.29 -5.29
CA ALA A 304 11.35 -7.47 -6.46
C ALA A 304 12.03 -6.16 -6.87
N ASP A 305 11.31 -5.04 -6.86
CA ASP A 305 11.87 -3.71 -7.10
C ASP A 305 12.93 -3.37 -6.06
N MET A 306 12.67 -3.64 -4.79
CA MET A 306 13.64 -3.47 -3.71
C MET A 306 14.90 -4.33 -3.90
N ALA A 307 14.74 -5.59 -4.27
CA ALA A 307 15.83 -6.51 -4.53
C ALA A 307 16.71 -6.03 -5.70
N HIS A 308 16.11 -5.64 -6.83
CA HIS A 308 16.84 -5.05 -7.94
C HIS A 308 17.53 -3.74 -7.54
N ALA A 309 16.82 -2.87 -6.83
CA ALA A 309 17.35 -1.59 -6.38
C ALA A 309 18.55 -1.72 -5.43
N ILE A 310 18.60 -2.77 -4.60
CA ILE A 310 19.78 -3.10 -3.77
C ILE A 310 20.95 -3.49 -4.67
N ARG A 311 20.71 -4.31 -5.71
CA ARG A 311 21.76 -4.77 -6.63
C ARG A 311 22.30 -3.65 -7.53
N SER A 312 21.46 -2.69 -7.94
CA SER A 312 21.86 -1.56 -8.79
C SER A 312 22.12 -0.25 -8.03
N ASN A 313 22.02 -0.27 -6.70
CA ASN A 313 22.20 0.90 -5.84
C ASN A 313 21.35 2.13 -6.25
N ARG A 314 20.11 1.90 -6.68
CA ARG A 314 19.11 2.96 -6.88
C ARG A 314 18.08 2.95 -5.74
N PRO A 315 17.28 4.01 -5.54
CA PRO A 315 16.10 3.94 -4.70
C PRO A 315 15.09 2.90 -5.23
N HIS A 316 14.42 2.19 -4.32
CA HIS A 316 13.21 1.43 -4.64
C HIS A 316 11.97 2.33 -4.50
N ARG A 317 10.91 2.01 -5.25
CA ARG A 317 9.75 2.88 -5.44
C ARG A 317 8.78 2.79 -4.27
N ALA A 318 8.47 1.59 -3.80
CA ALA A 318 7.67 1.35 -2.59
C ALA A 318 8.56 1.42 -1.32
N ASN A 319 9.21 2.57 -1.11
CA ASN A 319 10.18 2.78 -0.03
C ASN A 319 9.55 3.31 1.27
N GLY A 320 10.35 3.31 2.34
CA GLY A 320 9.95 3.79 3.66
C GLY A 320 9.53 5.25 3.71
N SER A 321 10.17 6.13 2.94
CA SER A 321 9.82 7.56 2.91
C SER A 321 8.43 7.77 2.33
N LEU A 322 8.09 7.06 1.24
CA LEU A 322 6.74 7.03 0.68
C LEU A 322 5.73 6.45 1.68
N ALA A 323 6.03 5.30 2.27
CA ALA A 323 5.12 4.64 3.21
C ALA A 323 4.87 5.49 4.47
N LEU A 324 5.90 6.16 4.99
CA LEU A 324 5.80 7.05 6.13
C LEU A 324 5.02 8.32 5.80
N HIS A 325 5.25 8.89 4.61
CA HIS A 325 4.49 10.04 4.13
C HIS A 325 2.99 9.74 4.01
N VAL A 326 2.66 8.62 3.38
CA VAL A 326 1.27 8.16 3.26
C VAL A 326 0.63 7.93 4.63
N LEU A 327 1.39 7.36 5.59
CA LEU A 327 0.92 7.18 6.96
C LEU A 327 0.62 8.51 7.67
N GLU A 328 1.50 9.51 7.52
CA GLU A 328 1.27 10.86 8.05
C GLU A 328 0.01 11.49 7.45
N VAL A 329 -0.18 11.40 6.12
CA VAL A 329 -1.35 11.94 5.42
C VAL A 329 -2.65 11.30 5.94
N MET A 330 -2.66 9.98 6.14
CA MET A 330 -3.83 9.28 6.70
C MET A 330 -4.17 9.75 8.11
N GLU A 331 -3.17 9.85 8.99
CA GLU A 331 -3.36 10.31 10.37
C GLU A 331 -3.78 11.79 10.44
N ALA A 332 -3.30 12.61 9.50
CA ALA A 332 -3.62 14.02 9.41
C ALA A 332 -5.12 14.29 9.22
N PHE A 333 -5.90 13.37 8.63
CA PHE A 333 -7.36 13.53 8.55
C PHE A 333 -8.03 13.53 9.92
N GLN A 334 -7.61 12.62 10.82
CA GLN A 334 -8.12 12.60 12.18
C GLN A 334 -7.70 13.86 12.93
N ALA A 335 -6.42 14.24 12.84
CA ALA A 335 -5.91 15.46 13.48
C ALA A 335 -6.61 16.73 12.96
N ALA A 336 -6.92 16.80 11.67
CA ALA A 336 -7.66 17.91 11.08
C ALA A 336 -9.11 17.96 11.61
N SER A 337 -9.76 16.80 11.70
CA SER A 337 -11.11 16.68 12.25
C SER A 337 -11.18 17.12 13.71
N ASP A 338 -10.23 16.68 14.54
CA ASP A 338 -10.21 16.98 15.98
C ASP A 338 -9.89 18.45 16.27
N SER A 339 -8.99 19.05 15.47
CA SER A 339 -8.57 20.43 15.66
C SER A 339 -9.47 21.47 14.97
N GLY A 340 -10.29 21.05 14.00
CA GLY A 340 -11.05 21.94 13.14
C GLY A 340 -10.16 22.82 12.25
N ARG A 341 -8.92 22.39 11.97
CA ARG A 341 -7.90 23.14 11.22
C ARG A 341 -7.31 22.28 10.11
N THR A 342 -6.64 22.94 9.18
CA THR A 342 -5.80 22.25 8.20
C THR A 342 -4.51 21.75 8.87
N VAL A 343 -4.03 20.59 8.46
CA VAL A 343 -2.82 19.93 9.00
C VAL A 343 -1.76 19.90 7.91
N THR A 344 -0.61 20.53 8.17
CA THR A 344 0.55 20.50 7.27
C THR A 344 1.30 19.18 7.42
N ILE A 345 1.64 18.56 6.29
CA ILE A 345 2.42 17.33 6.23
C ILE A 345 3.91 17.68 6.34
N THR A 346 4.61 17.02 7.25
CA THR A 346 6.00 17.33 7.61
C THR A 346 7.01 16.44 6.93
N THR A 347 6.62 15.22 6.54
CA THR A 347 7.46 14.32 5.76
C THR A 347 7.70 14.87 4.36
N GLN A 348 8.91 14.62 3.88
CA GLN A 348 9.29 14.88 2.51
C GLN A 348 9.44 13.53 1.82
N THR A 349 8.72 13.34 0.71
CA THR A 349 8.89 12.20 -0.17
C THR A 349 8.93 12.66 -1.60
N GLU A 350 9.67 11.94 -2.44
CA GLU A 350 9.70 12.20 -3.86
C GLU A 350 8.58 11.41 -4.55
N ARG A 351 8.12 11.93 -5.69
CA ARG A 351 7.28 11.15 -6.60
C ARG A 351 8.10 9.94 -7.08
N PRO A 352 7.66 8.69 -6.86
CA PRO A 352 8.41 7.52 -7.28
C PRO A 352 8.75 7.56 -8.78
N ALA A 353 9.95 7.10 -9.14
CA ALA A 353 10.34 6.94 -10.54
C ALA A 353 9.37 6.00 -11.27
N PRO A 354 9.04 6.23 -12.56
CA PRO A 354 8.17 5.33 -13.31
C PRO A 354 8.85 3.97 -13.50
N LEU A 355 8.06 2.88 -13.51
CA LEU A 355 8.59 1.52 -13.62
C LEU A 355 9.37 1.29 -14.92
N SER A 356 8.99 1.99 -15.99
CA SER A 356 9.62 1.92 -17.33
C SER A 356 11.14 2.13 -17.31
N GLU A 357 11.69 2.88 -16.35
CA GLU A 357 13.13 3.09 -16.20
C GLU A 357 13.90 1.84 -15.76
N SER A 358 13.21 0.82 -15.24
CA SER A 358 13.81 -0.39 -14.67
C SER A 358 13.35 -1.69 -15.32
N LEU A 359 12.67 -1.61 -16.47
CA LEU A 359 12.24 -2.76 -17.24
C LEU A 359 13.35 -3.28 -18.17
N VAL A 360 13.45 -4.60 -18.28
CA VAL A 360 14.25 -5.35 -19.24
C VAL A 360 13.35 -6.43 -19.81
N ASP A 361 13.17 -6.44 -21.13
CA ASP A 361 12.31 -7.41 -21.84
C ASP A 361 10.88 -7.50 -21.24
N GLY A 362 10.33 -6.35 -20.84
CA GLY A 362 8.98 -6.25 -20.27
C GLY A 362 8.86 -6.71 -18.80
N GLN A 363 9.97 -7.00 -18.13
CA GLN A 363 10.00 -7.38 -16.71
C GLN A 363 10.91 -6.48 -15.91
N ILE A 364 10.66 -6.34 -14.61
CA ILE A 364 11.57 -5.65 -13.70
C ILE A 364 12.92 -6.37 -13.68
N GLY A 365 14.01 -5.63 -13.93
CA GLY A 365 15.30 -6.25 -14.20
C GLY A 365 16.55 -5.42 -13.93
N ARG A 366 16.42 -4.12 -13.66
CA ARG A 366 17.55 -3.20 -13.37
C ARG A 366 17.55 -2.70 -11.94
#